data_AF-A0A2E2N6V3-F1
#
_entry.id   AF-A0A2E2N6V3-F1
#
_cell.length_a   1.000
_cell.length_b   1.000
_cell.length_c   1.000
_cell.angle_alpha   90.00
_cell.angle_beta   90.00
_cell.angle_gamma   90.00
#
_symmetry.space_group_name_H-M   'P 1'
#
loop_
_entity.id
_entity.type
_entity.pdbx_description
1 polymer ?
#
loop_
_entity_poly.entity_id
_entity_poly.type
_entity_poly.pdbx_seq_one_letter_code
_entity_poly.pdbx_strand_id
1 'polypeptide(L)'
;MESDELIELLEESDAFKSGLITDIRDAQLLVPRVGPDLVSDTIAAIGRHHLCEFTTSQCQKHDIEVAENTRVSGWIPGEGWSDLSYRLPVYEGKRVILVPARLVRRAAEATYSPNRLVTDLMDRVDAGNPTACNALTKLLQHPPTKANGTLHRSKTRKRLGTSGKDRARTIASHLPGAYSDFKNSAKPTPPPSQNGDTTTSPIDN
;
A
#
# COMPACT_ATOMS: atom_id res chain seq x y z
N MET A 1 14.19 13.34 4.54
CA MET A 1 13.75 13.44 3.14
C MET A 1 12.70 14.52 3.11
N GLU A 2 13.06 15.65 2.53
CA GLU A 2 12.22 16.84 2.38
C GLU A 2 11.15 16.57 1.30
N SER A 3 10.06 17.36 1.28
CA SER A 3 8.97 17.18 0.29
C SER A 3 9.46 17.31 -1.15
N ASP A 4 10.42 18.19 -1.39
CA ASP A 4 10.99 18.45 -2.73
C ASP A 4 11.78 17.26 -3.26
N GLU A 5 12.46 16.53 -2.36
CA GLU A 5 13.22 15.32 -2.71
C GLU A 5 12.30 14.19 -3.19
N LEU A 6 11.08 14.09 -2.65
CA LEU A 6 10.10 13.10 -3.14
C LEU A 6 9.60 13.45 -4.54
N ILE A 7 9.31 14.73 -4.79
CA ILE A 7 8.84 15.18 -6.11
C ILE A 7 9.92 14.90 -7.15
N GLU A 8 11.17 15.28 -6.87
CA GLU A 8 12.31 15.01 -7.75
C GLU A 8 12.47 13.50 -8.01
N LEU A 9 12.41 12.67 -6.97
CA LEU A 9 12.50 11.20 -7.12
C LEU A 9 11.38 10.61 -8.00
N LEU A 10 10.17 11.17 -7.93
CA LEU A 10 9.05 10.74 -8.78
C LEU A 10 9.24 11.23 -10.21
N GLU A 11 9.58 12.50 -10.40
CA GLU A 11 9.81 13.11 -11.71
C GLU A 11 10.97 12.48 -12.46
N GLU A 12 12.03 12.06 -11.77
CA GLU A 12 13.16 11.38 -12.38
C GLU A 12 12.86 9.92 -12.72
N SER A 13 11.88 9.30 -12.04
CA SER A 13 11.60 7.87 -12.15
C SER A 13 11.07 7.45 -13.52
N ASP A 14 11.76 6.51 -14.17
CA ASP A 14 11.25 5.84 -15.38
C ASP A 14 9.89 5.18 -15.17
N ALA A 15 9.61 4.68 -13.96
CA ALA A 15 8.34 4.03 -13.64
C ALA A 15 7.17 5.03 -13.60
N PHE A 16 7.44 6.27 -13.18
CA PHE A 16 6.47 7.35 -13.22
C PHE A 16 6.24 7.82 -14.66
N LYS A 17 7.32 8.08 -15.41
CA LYS A 17 7.26 8.53 -16.82
C LYS A 17 6.57 7.53 -17.75
N SER A 18 6.71 6.23 -17.48
CA SER A 18 6.11 5.15 -18.28
C SER A 18 4.66 4.84 -17.93
N GLY A 19 4.10 5.46 -16.88
CA GLY A 19 2.73 5.19 -16.42
C GLY A 19 2.54 3.86 -15.68
N LEU A 20 3.64 3.20 -15.26
CA LEU A 20 3.57 1.97 -14.45
C LEU A 20 3.04 2.21 -13.03
N ILE A 21 3.18 3.45 -12.54
CA ILE A 21 2.65 3.89 -11.26
C ILE A 21 1.20 4.33 -11.48
N THR A 22 0.26 3.49 -11.04
CA THR A 22 -1.20 3.75 -11.13
C THR A 22 -1.82 4.00 -9.75
N ASP A 23 -1.07 3.66 -8.70
CA ASP A 23 -1.41 3.84 -7.30
C ASP A 23 -0.14 4.31 -6.58
N ILE A 24 -0.25 5.24 -5.61
CA ILE A 24 0.91 5.75 -4.87
C ILE A 24 1.71 4.64 -4.18
N ARG A 25 1.07 3.52 -3.82
CA ARG A 25 1.74 2.35 -3.24
C ARG A 25 2.71 1.72 -4.24
N ASP A 26 2.45 1.81 -5.54
CA ASP A 26 3.36 1.28 -6.57
C ASP A 26 4.73 1.96 -6.50
N ALA A 27 4.79 3.22 -6.04
CA ALA A 27 6.04 3.94 -5.85
C ALA A 27 6.98 3.20 -4.90
N GLN A 28 6.46 2.52 -3.87
CA GLN A 28 7.29 1.74 -2.94
C GLN A 28 7.90 0.48 -3.60
N LEU A 29 7.25 -0.04 -4.65
CA LEU A 29 7.74 -1.18 -5.41
C LEU A 29 8.77 -0.76 -6.47
N LEU A 30 8.50 0.36 -7.15
CA LEU A 30 9.16 0.71 -8.41
C LEU A 30 10.15 1.87 -8.30
N VAL A 31 9.90 2.85 -7.42
CA VAL A 31 10.71 4.07 -7.33
C VAL A 31 11.84 3.86 -6.33
N PRO A 32 13.11 4.03 -6.70
CA PRO A 32 14.24 3.97 -5.77
C PRO A 32 14.03 4.91 -4.57
N ARG A 33 14.53 4.53 -3.39
CA ARG A 33 14.47 5.34 -2.15
C ARG A 33 13.07 5.63 -1.57
N VAL A 34 11.99 5.35 -2.30
CA VAL A 34 10.61 5.43 -1.76
C VAL A 34 10.28 4.21 -0.91
N GLY A 35 10.18 4.39 0.41
CA GLY A 35 9.81 3.34 1.35
C GLY A 35 8.31 3.31 1.71
N PRO A 36 7.86 2.30 2.47
CA PRO A 36 6.49 2.25 2.98
C PRO A 36 6.16 3.43 3.90
N ASP A 37 7.14 3.89 4.69
CA ASP A 37 6.97 5.02 5.61
C ASP A 37 6.60 6.29 4.85
N LEU A 38 7.32 6.59 3.76
CA LEU A 38 7.02 7.77 2.95
C LEU A 38 5.62 7.70 2.32
N VAL A 39 5.24 6.55 1.78
CA VAL A 39 3.89 6.35 1.23
C VAL A 39 2.83 6.53 2.32
N SER A 40 3.07 5.99 3.52
CA SER A 40 2.18 6.13 4.67
C SER A 40 2.05 7.59 5.10
N ASP A 41 3.17 8.32 5.17
CA ASP A 41 3.19 9.74 5.53
C ASP A 41 2.46 10.60 4.50
N THR A 42 2.64 10.33 3.20
CA THR A 42 1.90 11.01 2.13
C THR A 42 0.41 10.74 2.24
N ILE A 43 -0.01 9.48 2.42
CA ILE A 43 -1.43 9.12 2.58
C ILE A 43 -2.01 9.77 3.84
N ALA A 44 -1.28 9.77 4.95
CA ALA A 44 -1.72 10.38 6.20
C ALA A 44 -1.80 11.92 6.10
N ALA A 45 -0.92 12.55 5.33
CA ALA A 45 -0.96 13.99 5.08
C ALA A 45 -2.19 14.36 4.23
N ILE A 46 -2.48 13.63 3.15
CA ILE A 46 -3.64 13.85 2.28
C ILE A 46 -4.94 13.53 3.02
N GLY A 47 -4.99 12.40 3.71
CA GLY A 47 -6.17 11.96 4.47
C GLY A 47 -6.35 12.64 5.83
N ARG A 48 -5.47 13.58 6.20
CA ARG A 48 -5.43 14.19 7.53
C ARG A 48 -6.75 14.82 7.93
N HIS A 49 -7.41 15.50 6.99
CA HIS A 49 -8.73 16.09 7.17
C HIS A 49 -9.74 15.06 7.69
N HIS A 50 -9.89 13.92 7.00
CA HIS A 50 -10.81 12.85 7.40
C HIS A 50 -10.41 12.18 8.73
N LEU A 51 -9.11 12.08 9.01
CA LEU A 51 -8.65 11.55 10.31
C LEU A 51 -9.01 12.50 11.46
N CYS A 52 -8.94 13.81 11.25
CA CYS A 52 -9.38 14.82 12.22
C CYS A 52 -10.90 14.75 12.46
N GLU A 53 -11.70 14.63 11.39
CA GLU A 53 -13.15 14.45 11.49
C GLU A 53 -13.52 13.17 12.27
N PHE A 54 -12.87 12.06 11.91
CA PHE A 54 -13.02 10.79 12.62
C PHE A 54 -12.68 10.94 14.11
N THR A 55 -11.54 11.56 14.41
CA THR A 55 -11.09 11.78 15.79
C THR A 55 -12.09 12.61 16.59
N THR A 56 -12.54 13.73 16.02
CA THR A 56 -13.54 14.62 16.63
C THR A 56 -14.82 13.86 16.95
N SER A 57 -15.32 13.05 16.01
CA SER A 57 -16.51 12.22 16.19
C SER A 57 -16.32 11.15 17.27
N GLN A 58 -15.15 10.49 17.33
CA GLN A 58 -14.88 9.49 18.37
C GLN A 58 -14.78 10.14 19.76
N CYS A 59 -14.14 11.29 19.88
CA CYS A 59 -14.04 11.99 21.16
C CYS A 59 -15.41 12.42 21.68
N GLN A 60 -16.29 12.94 20.82
CA GLN A 60 -17.67 13.25 21.17
C GLN A 60 -18.46 12.00 21.61
N LYS A 61 -18.30 10.90 20.90
CA LYS A 61 -19.01 9.65 21.20
C LYS A 61 -18.64 9.05 22.57
N HIS A 62 -17.40 9.28 23.00
CA HIS A 62 -16.83 8.68 24.20
C HIS A 62 -16.61 9.68 25.33
N ASP A 63 -17.20 10.89 25.22
CA ASP A 63 -17.06 11.99 26.18
C ASP A 63 -15.59 12.28 26.55
N ILE A 64 -14.69 12.21 25.57
CA ILE A 64 -13.26 12.50 25.74
C ILE A 64 -13.06 14.01 25.68
N GLU A 65 -12.31 14.54 26.65
CA GLU A 65 -11.94 15.96 26.69
C GLU A 65 -11.08 16.35 25.47
N VAL A 66 -11.38 17.51 24.89
CA VAL A 66 -10.75 18.03 23.67
C VAL A 66 -10.39 19.49 23.81
N ALA A 67 -9.31 19.90 23.16
CA ALA A 67 -8.97 21.30 22.99
C ALA A 67 -9.79 21.89 21.84
N GLU A 68 -10.47 23.00 22.13
CA GLU A 68 -11.17 23.79 21.13
C GLU A 68 -10.20 24.49 20.17
N ASN A 69 -10.64 24.69 18.93
CA ASN A 69 -9.92 25.43 17.90
C ASN A 69 -8.50 24.94 17.57
N THR A 70 -8.27 23.63 17.59
CA THR A 70 -6.99 23.05 17.18
C THR A 70 -6.82 23.18 15.67
N ARG A 71 -5.86 24.02 15.24
CA ARG A 71 -5.58 24.23 13.81
C ARG A 71 -4.79 23.06 13.21
N VAL A 72 -5.24 22.59 12.05
CA VAL A 72 -4.61 21.54 11.28
C VAL A 72 -4.70 21.89 9.79
N SER A 73 -3.55 21.90 9.11
CA SER A 73 -3.52 21.98 7.65
C SER A 73 -3.82 20.61 7.05
N GLY A 74 -4.79 20.55 6.14
CA GLY A 74 -5.25 19.31 5.50
C GLY A 74 -5.67 19.55 4.04
N TRP A 75 -5.67 18.49 3.25
CA TRP A 75 -6.16 18.51 1.88
C TRP A 75 -7.66 18.22 1.84
N ILE A 76 -8.41 19.09 1.15
CA ILE A 76 -9.84 18.93 0.88
C ILE A 76 -10.02 18.61 -0.60
N PRO A 77 -10.68 17.48 -0.96
CA PRO A 77 -10.96 17.15 -2.35
C PRO A 77 -11.73 18.27 -3.05
N GLY A 78 -11.19 18.81 -4.15
CA GLY A 78 -11.80 19.88 -4.94
C GLY A 78 -11.41 21.31 -4.51
N GLU A 79 -11.00 21.52 -3.27
CA GLU A 79 -10.60 22.84 -2.75
C GLU A 79 -9.08 22.96 -2.56
N GLY A 80 -8.41 21.84 -2.28
CA GLY A 80 -6.98 21.77 -2.10
C GLY A 80 -6.54 21.90 -0.63
N TRP A 81 -5.32 22.39 -0.40
CA TRP A 81 -4.79 22.57 0.95
C TRP A 81 -5.50 23.73 1.67
N SER A 82 -5.94 23.49 2.89
CA SER A 82 -6.63 24.49 3.72
C SER A 82 -6.28 24.32 5.19
N ASP A 83 -6.27 25.44 5.91
CA ASP A 83 -6.12 25.47 7.36
C ASP A 83 -7.49 25.35 8.03
N LEU A 84 -7.69 24.23 8.71
CA LEU A 84 -8.95 23.86 9.31
C LEU A 84 -8.85 23.86 10.83
N SER A 85 -9.99 24.09 11.50
CA SER A 85 -10.10 24.13 12.95
C SER A 85 -10.91 22.94 13.43
N TYR A 86 -10.36 22.18 14.39
CA TYR A 86 -10.97 20.97 14.92
C TYR A 86 -10.99 20.95 16.44
N ARG A 87 -11.83 20.08 17.00
CA ARG A 87 -11.86 19.73 18.41
C ARG A 87 -11.11 18.41 18.62
N LEU A 88 -9.84 18.51 18.99
CA LEU A 88 -8.95 17.35 19.07
C LEU A 88 -8.44 17.14 20.50
N PRO A 89 -8.24 15.87 20.91
CA PRO A 89 -7.62 15.58 22.19
C PRO A 89 -6.15 16.03 22.18
N VAL A 90 -5.70 16.53 23.32
CA VAL A 90 -4.30 16.93 23.53
C VAL A 90 -3.74 16.11 24.68
N TYR A 91 -2.64 15.41 24.42
CA TYR A 91 -1.92 14.63 25.41
C TYR A 91 -0.48 15.12 25.47
N GLU A 92 0.00 15.49 26.66
CA GLU A 92 1.36 16.04 26.87
C GLU A 92 1.69 17.22 25.94
N GLY A 93 0.71 18.11 25.72
CA GLY A 93 0.87 19.29 24.85
C GLY A 93 0.90 18.98 23.35
N LYS A 94 0.67 17.72 22.95
CA LYS A 94 0.61 17.31 21.55
C LYS A 94 -0.82 16.92 21.17
N ARG A 95 -1.28 17.44 20.03
CA ARG A 95 -2.55 16.99 19.44
C ARG A 95 -2.46 15.50 19.09
N VAL A 96 -3.52 14.76 19.38
CA VAL A 96 -3.64 13.34 19.05
C VAL A 96 -4.65 13.19 17.92
N ILE A 97 -4.25 12.50 16.86
CA ILE A 97 -5.12 12.12 15.75
C ILE A 97 -5.27 10.60 15.77
N LEU A 98 -6.50 10.14 15.80
CA LEU A 98 -6.84 8.72 15.80
C LEU A 98 -6.88 8.19 14.37
N VAL A 99 -6.35 6.98 14.20
CA VAL A 99 -6.49 6.21 12.97
C VAL A 99 -7.49 5.09 13.22
N PRO A 100 -8.56 4.95 12.42
CA PRO A 100 -9.47 3.82 12.55
C PRO A 100 -8.71 2.50 12.47
N ALA A 101 -8.94 1.58 13.40
CA ALA A 101 -8.24 0.29 13.45
C ALA A 101 -8.31 -0.48 12.12
N ARG A 102 -9.44 -0.36 11.41
CA ARG A 102 -9.68 -0.95 10.10
C ARG A 102 -8.80 -0.40 8.96
N LEU A 103 -8.17 0.77 9.13
CA LEU A 103 -7.20 1.33 8.19
C LEU A 103 -5.76 0.91 8.51
N VAL A 104 -5.50 0.41 9.72
CA VAL A 104 -4.17 0.01 10.16
C VAL A 104 -3.87 -1.38 9.59
N ARG A 105 -2.82 -1.47 8.77
CA ARG A 105 -2.30 -2.76 8.28
C ARG A 105 -1.31 -3.31 9.27
N ARG A 106 -1.43 -4.61 9.61
CA ARG A 106 -0.40 -5.30 10.40
C ARG A 106 0.86 -5.51 9.56
N ALA A 107 2.03 -5.39 10.17
CA ALA A 107 3.32 -5.56 9.47
C ALA A 107 3.45 -6.94 8.79
N ALA A 108 2.87 -7.99 9.38
CA ALA A 108 2.81 -9.32 8.77
C ALA A 108 1.96 -9.39 7.48
N GLU A 109 1.03 -8.45 7.32
CA GLU A 109 0.14 -8.30 6.15
C GLU A 109 0.64 -7.22 5.18
N ALA A 110 1.76 -6.55 5.49
CA ALA A 110 2.48 -5.63 4.61
C ALA A 110 3.23 -6.42 3.51
N THR A 111 2.46 -7.22 2.78
CA THR A 111 2.86 -8.12 1.70
C THR A 111 3.27 -7.35 0.43
N TYR A 112 3.12 -6.02 0.42
CA TYR A 112 3.41 -5.18 -0.74
C TYR A 112 4.88 -4.75 -0.71
N SER A 113 5.80 -5.64 -1.09
CA SER A 113 7.23 -5.31 -1.18
C SER A 113 7.88 -5.87 -2.44
N PRO A 114 9.00 -5.30 -2.91
CA PRO A 114 9.68 -5.81 -4.10
C PRO A 114 10.10 -7.28 -3.97
N ASN A 115 10.59 -7.69 -2.80
CA ASN A 115 10.98 -9.07 -2.54
C ASN A 115 9.79 -10.02 -2.51
N ARG A 116 8.63 -9.55 -2.01
CA ARG A 116 7.43 -10.36 -1.98
C ARG A 116 6.82 -10.55 -3.37
N LEU A 117 6.84 -9.51 -4.23
CA LEU A 117 6.50 -9.64 -5.66
C LEU A 117 7.32 -10.72 -6.36
N VAL A 118 8.64 -10.69 -6.17
CA VAL A 118 9.53 -11.69 -6.78
C VAL A 118 9.23 -13.09 -6.23
N THR A 119 8.97 -13.21 -4.93
CA THR A 119 8.66 -14.50 -4.30
C THR A 119 7.32 -15.05 -4.80
N ASP A 120 6.29 -14.21 -4.91
CA ASP A 120 4.97 -14.59 -5.45
C ASP A 120 5.09 -15.12 -6.89
N LEU A 121 5.87 -14.45 -7.74
CA LEU A 121 6.16 -14.93 -9.09
C LEU A 121 6.83 -16.31 -9.08
N MET A 122 7.84 -16.53 -8.22
CA MET A 122 8.52 -17.82 -8.13
C MET A 122 7.59 -18.93 -7.59
N ASP A 123 6.76 -18.61 -6.60
CA ASP A 123 5.82 -19.57 -6.02
C ASP A 123 4.79 -20.03 -7.06
N ARG A 124 4.31 -19.12 -7.93
CA ARG A 124 3.44 -19.46 -9.06
C ARG A 124 4.11 -20.34 -10.11
N VAL A 125 5.38 -20.09 -10.41
CA VAL A 125 6.18 -20.92 -11.32
C VAL A 125 6.36 -22.31 -10.74
N ASP A 126 6.70 -22.41 -9.45
CA ASP A 126 6.88 -23.69 -8.76
C ASP A 126 5.56 -24.48 -8.67
N ALA A 127 4.42 -23.77 -8.57
CA ALA A 127 3.08 -24.35 -8.66
C ALA A 127 2.64 -24.75 -10.09
N GLY A 128 3.51 -24.55 -11.10
CA GLY A 128 3.24 -24.93 -12.48
C GLY A 128 2.31 -23.98 -13.23
N ASN A 129 2.13 -22.73 -12.80
CA ASN A 129 1.30 -21.76 -13.51
C ASN A 129 1.88 -21.49 -14.92
N PRO A 130 1.18 -21.88 -16.00
CA PRO A 130 1.75 -21.83 -17.34
C PRO A 130 2.00 -20.40 -17.82
N THR A 131 1.18 -19.44 -17.39
CA THR A 131 1.34 -18.01 -17.72
C THR A 131 2.64 -17.46 -17.12
N ALA A 132 2.87 -17.71 -15.83
CA ALA A 132 4.08 -17.27 -15.14
C ALA A 132 5.34 -17.95 -15.71
N CYS A 133 5.27 -19.27 -15.95
CA CYS A 133 6.36 -20.03 -16.55
C CYS A 133 6.72 -19.51 -17.95
N ASN A 134 5.74 -19.33 -18.84
CA ASN A 134 5.95 -18.87 -20.20
C ASN A 134 6.50 -17.44 -20.24
N ALA A 135 5.94 -16.55 -19.42
CA ALA A 135 6.37 -15.17 -19.34
C ALA A 135 7.84 -15.06 -18.90
N LEU A 136 8.21 -15.79 -17.83
CA LEU A 136 9.57 -15.78 -17.30
C LEU A 136 10.57 -16.46 -18.25
N THR A 137 10.16 -17.54 -18.91
CA THR A 137 10.98 -18.23 -19.93
C THR A 137 11.28 -17.32 -21.12
N LYS A 138 10.27 -16.60 -21.64
CA LYS A 138 10.45 -15.62 -22.73
C LYS A 138 11.39 -14.49 -22.33
N LEU A 139 11.26 -13.98 -21.10
CA LEU A 139 12.10 -12.89 -20.59
C LEU A 139 13.56 -13.31 -20.39
N LEU A 140 13.79 -14.53 -19.89
CA LEU A 140 15.13 -15.03 -19.58
C LEU A 140 15.85 -15.71 -20.75
N GLN A 141 15.16 -15.88 -21.88
CA GLN A 141 15.65 -16.51 -23.11
C GLN A 141 16.23 -17.93 -22.89
N HIS A 142 15.79 -18.64 -21.83
CA HIS A 142 16.21 -20.01 -21.56
C HIS A 142 15.03 -20.87 -21.08
N PRO A 143 14.90 -22.12 -21.56
CA PRO A 143 13.85 -23.03 -21.13
C PRO A 143 13.99 -23.40 -19.65
N PRO A 144 12.88 -23.74 -18.98
CA PRO A 144 12.92 -24.26 -17.61
C PRO A 144 13.84 -25.47 -17.50
N THR A 145 14.55 -25.60 -16.38
CA THR A 145 15.67 -26.54 -16.24
C THR A 145 15.20 -27.98 -15.96
N LYS A 146 13.90 -28.20 -15.77
CA LYS A 146 13.29 -29.51 -15.52
C LYS A 146 11.99 -29.67 -16.32
N ALA A 147 11.60 -30.91 -16.60
CA ALA A 147 10.37 -31.27 -17.32
C ALA A 147 9.08 -30.74 -16.68
N ASN A 148 9.14 -30.36 -15.41
CA ASN A 148 8.07 -29.81 -14.58
C ASN A 148 8.14 -28.27 -14.39
N GLY A 149 8.94 -27.54 -15.17
CA GLY A 149 8.91 -26.07 -15.19
C GLY A 149 9.71 -25.35 -14.10
N THR A 150 10.39 -26.08 -13.20
CA THR A 150 11.10 -25.48 -12.05
C THR A 150 12.33 -24.67 -12.48
N LEU A 151 12.47 -23.46 -11.92
CA LEU A 151 13.61 -22.56 -12.16
C LEU A 151 14.49 -22.41 -10.91
N HIS A 152 15.80 -22.24 -11.12
CA HIS A 152 16.72 -22.01 -10.00
C HIS A 152 16.57 -20.58 -9.45
N ARG A 153 15.82 -20.43 -8.34
CA ARG A 153 15.45 -19.14 -7.70
C ARG A 153 16.59 -18.12 -7.65
N SER A 154 17.79 -18.52 -7.24
CA SER A 154 18.95 -17.61 -7.14
C SER A 154 19.44 -17.11 -8.51
N LYS A 155 19.49 -17.99 -9.53
CA LYS A 155 19.92 -17.60 -10.89
C LYS A 155 18.88 -16.70 -11.54
N THR A 156 17.61 -17.04 -11.38
CA THR A 156 16.47 -16.26 -11.86
C THR A 156 16.45 -14.87 -11.26
N ARG A 157 16.60 -14.75 -9.92
CA ARG A 157 16.67 -13.46 -9.22
C ARG A 157 17.80 -12.58 -9.74
N LYS A 158 19.00 -13.14 -9.94
CA LYS A 158 20.16 -12.41 -10.45
C LYS A 158 19.92 -11.85 -11.86
N ARG A 159 19.19 -12.58 -12.71
CA ARG A 159 18.86 -12.16 -14.07
C ARG A 159 17.74 -11.11 -14.14
N LEU A 160 16.78 -11.16 -13.20
CA LEU A 160 15.72 -10.16 -13.11
C LEU A 160 16.22 -8.80 -12.62
N GLY A 161 17.36 -8.73 -11.95
CA GLY A 161 17.93 -7.47 -11.47
C GLY A 161 18.83 -7.62 -10.25
N THR A 162 19.60 -6.57 -9.99
CA THR A 162 20.60 -6.52 -8.91
C THR A 162 19.94 -6.24 -7.57
N SER A 163 19.01 -5.29 -7.48
CA SER A 163 18.22 -5.01 -6.27
C SER A 163 16.78 -5.55 -6.34
N GLY A 164 16.08 -5.56 -5.21
CA GLY A 164 14.67 -5.94 -5.16
C GLY A 164 13.79 -5.04 -6.04
N LYS A 165 14.04 -3.73 -6.03
CA LYS A 165 13.29 -2.74 -6.83
C LYS A 165 13.59 -2.87 -8.32
N ASP A 166 14.83 -3.18 -8.69
CA ASP A 166 15.17 -3.45 -10.09
C ASP A 166 14.40 -4.64 -10.63
N ARG A 167 14.34 -5.72 -9.84
CA ARG A 167 13.53 -6.90 -10.18
C ARG A 167 12.06 -6.56 -10.29
N ALA A 168 11.53 -5.74 -9.39
CA ALA A 168 10.13 -5.30 -9.44
C ALA A 168 9.84 -4.50 -10.71
N ARG A 169 10.74 -3.58 -11.10
CA ARG A 169 10.64 -2.83 -12.37
C ARG A 169 10.69 -3.76 -13.58
N THR A 170 11.65 -4.68 -13.64
CA THR A 170 11.74 -5.66 -14.73
C THR A 170 10.47 -6.51 -14.83
N ILE A 171 9.91 -6.95 -13.70
CA ILE A 171 8.63 -7.69 -13.68
C ILE A 171 7.48 -6.79 -14.15
N ALA A 172 7.38 -5.55 -13.68
CA ALA A 172 6.31 -4.63 -14.07
C ALA A 172 6.34 -4.29 -15.57
N SER A 173 7.53 -4.02 -16.13
CA SER A 173 7.69 -3.64 -17.53
C SER A 173 7.52 -4.81 -18.51
N HIS A 174 8.04 -6.00 -18.17
CA HIS A 174 8.08 -7.12 -19.10
C HIS A 174 7.05 -8.22 -18.81
N LEU A 175 6.51 -8.27 -17.60
CA LEU A 175 5.52 -9.25 -17.16
C LEU A 175 4.29 -8.56 -16.52
N PRO A 176 3.59 -7.67 -17.25
CA PRO A 176 2.51 -6.86 -16.69
C PRO A 176 1.39 -7.70 -16.07
N GLY A 177 1.06 -8.87 -16.65
CA GLY A 177 0.07 -9.79 -16.07
C GLY A 177 0.46 -10.30 -14.69
N ALA A 178 1.71 -10.73 -14.50
CA ALA A 178 2.19 -11.18 -13.18
C ALA A 178 2.24 -10.04 -12.16
N TYR A 179 2.58 -8.82 -12.61
CA TYR A 179 2.53 -7.63 -11.77
C TYR A 179 1.09 -7.29 -11.34
N SER A 180 0.15 -7.26 -12.28
CA SER A 180 -1.28 -7.04 -11.99
C SER A 180 -1.86 -8.10 -11.06
N ASP A 181 -1.52 -9.37 -11.27
CA ASP A 181 -1.97 -10.45 -10.41
C ASP A 181 -1.46 -10.28 -8.98
N PHE A 182 -0.20 -9.92 -8.80
CA PHE A 182 0.38 -9.64 -7.49
C PHE A 182 -0.33 -8.46 -6.81
N LYS A 183 -0.59 -7.38 -7.57
CA LYS A 183 -1.33 -6.22 -7.07
C LYS A 183 -2.71 -6.61 -6.57
N ASN A 184 -3.40 -7.50 -7.27
CA ASN A 184 -4.72 -7.97 -6.89
C ASN A 184 -4.68 -8.90 -5.67
N SER A 185 -3.70 -9.80 -5.59
CA SER A 185 -3.56 -10.68 -4.41
C SER A 185 -3.10 -9.94 -3.15
N ALA A 186 -2.42 -8.81 -3.30
CA ALA A 186 -1.93 -8.00 -2.19
C ALA A 186 -2.93 -6.95 -1.68
N LYS A 187 -4.12 -6.84 -2.30
CA LYS A 187 -5.21 -6.01 -1.76
C LYS A 187 -5.71 -6.65 -0.46
N PRO A 188 -5.80 -5.90 0.64
CA PRO A 188 -6.37 -6.42 1.88
C PRO A 188 -7.81 -6.88 1.63
N THR A 189 -8.15 -8.09 2.06
CA THR A 189 -9.53 -8.57 2.07
C THR A 189 -10.35 -7.63 2.96
N PRO A 190 -11.53 -7.14 2.51
CA PRO A 190 -12.38 -6.35 3.38
C PRO A 190 -12.67 -7.15 4.65
N PRO A 191 -12.55 -6.55 5.86
CA PRO A 191 -12.82 -7.26 7.09
C PRO A 191 -14.28 -7.75 7.10
N PRO A 192 -14.57 -8.91 7.72
CA PRO A 192 -15.93 -9.42 7.82
C PRO A 192 -16.83 -8.34 8.45
N SER A 193 -18.00 -8.13 7.84
CA SER A 193 -19.02 -7.20 8.35
C SER A 193 -19.44 -7.66 9.75
N GLN A 194 -19.07 -6.88 10.77
CA GLN A 194 -19.59 -7.02 12.12
C GLN A 194 -20.93 -6.28 12.21
N ASN A 195 -21.90 -6.67 11.37
CA ASN A 195 -23.29 -6.36 11.64
C ASN A 195 -23.81 -7.52 12.49
N GLY A 196 -23.66 -7.38 13.80
CA GLY A 196 -24.41 -8.19 14.75
C GLY A 196 -25.89 -7.93 14.53
N ASP A 197 -26.62 -8.99 14.21
CA ASP A 197 -28.08 -9.04 14.29
C ASP A 197 -28.51 -8.58 15.68
N THR A 198 -28.97 -7.32 15.79
CA THR A 198 -29.89 -6.95 16.86
C THR A 198 -31.27 -7.44 16.43
N THR A 199 -31.49 -8.76 16.48
CA THR A 199 -32.86 -9.29 16.49
C THR A 199 -33.42 -9.00 17.87
N THR A 200 -34.13 -7.89 17.95
CA THR A 200 -35.11 -7.57 18.99
C THR A 200 -35.98 -8.80 19.23
N SER A 201 -35.82 -9.45 20.39
CA SER A 201 -36.85 -10.37 20.87
C SER A 201 -38.10 -9.56 21.22
N PRO A 202 -39.31 -9.98 20.82
CA PRO A 202 -40.54 -9.32 21.27
C PRO A 202 -40.71 -9.57 22.76
N ILE A 203 -41.03 -8.50 23.48
CA ILE A 203 -41.59 -8.58 24.82
C ILE A 203 -43.03 -9.08 24.63
N ASP A 204 -43.30 -10.32 25.01
CA ASP A 204 -44.67 -10.82 25.22
C ASP A 204 -44.96 -10.84 26.72
N ASN A 205 -45.98 -10.06 27.11
CA ASN A 205 -46.80 -10.02 28.33
C ASN A 205 -46.15 -10.27 29.71
#